data_AF-A0A1F7X7S4-F1
#
_entry.id   AF-A0A1F7X7S4-F1
#
_cell.length_a   1.000
_cell.length_b   1.000
_cell.length_c   1.000
_cell.angle_alpha   90.00
_cell.angle_beta   90.00
_cell.angle_gamma   90.00
#
_symmetry.space_group_name_H-M   'P 1'
#
loop_
_entity.id
_entity.type
_entity.pdbx_description
1 polymer ?
#
loop_
_entity_poly.entity_id
_entity_poly.type
_entity_poly.pdbx_seq_one_letter_code
_entity_poly.pdbx_strand_id
1 'polypeptide(L)'
;MTISELEKKSWWNLLQEDLKGLLKESLTLEEKVAGWSEKFHDYSFVVFPAAKAYEGYLKILFLKMGFINENDYYGKHFRIGKALNPSLDTKITHEESVYQKLLNFCRGNEIPDSLWNAWKVSRNLLFHWFPNEKNAISFVEAKERIDIILNAMDLAFKGCKI
;
A
#
# COMPACT_ATOMS: atom_id res chain seq x y z
N MET A 1 9.41 -11.61 6.72
CA MET A 1 9.45 -12.28 5.39
C MET A 1 10.82 -12.06 4.77
N THR A 2 11.43 -13.05 4.14
CA THR A 2 12.72 -12.92 3.44
C THR A 2 12.53 -12.42 2.00
N ILE A 3 13.59 -11.91 1.36
CA ILE A 3 13.55 -11.51 -0.05
C ILE A 3 13.21 -12.70 -0.97
N SER A 4 13.72 -13.89 -0.69
CA SER A 4 13.39 -15.09 -1.49
C SER A 4 11.92 -15.50 -1.36
N GLU A 5 11.31 -15.32 -0.19
CA GLU A 5 9.87 -15.54 0.00
C GLU A 5 9.03 -14.47 -0.70
N LEU A 6 9.49 -13.21 -0.68
CA LEU A 6 8.86 -12.09 -1.38
C LEU A 6 8.81 -12.32 -2.89
N GLU A 7 9.90 -12.80 -3.49
CA GLU A 7 9.98 -13.08 -4.94
C GLU A 7 9.06 -14.22 -5.40
N LYS A 8 8.63 -15.08 -4.46
CA LYS A 8 7.69 -16.18 -4.73
C LYS A 8 6.23 -15.77 -4.59
N LYS A 9 5.93 -14.53 -4.20
CA LYS A 9 4.55 -14.04 -4.09
C LYS A 9 3.85 -14.09 -5.43
N SER A 10 2.58 -14.47 -5.45
CA SER A 10 1.81 -14.67 -6.68
C SER A 10 1.66 -13.39 -7.51
N TRP A 11 1.61 -12.23 -6.84
CA TRP A 11 1.58 -10.92 -7.48
C TRP A 11 2.96 -10.40 -7.89
N TRP A 12 4.06 -11.10 -7.61
CA TRP A 12 5.42 -10.59 -7.86
C TRP A 12 5.64 -10.21 -9.33
N ASN A 13 5.17 -11.05 -10.25
CA ASN A 13 5.29 -10.83 -11.70
C ASN A 13 4.35 -9.73 -12.24
N LEU A 14 3.41 -9.25 -11.42
CA LEU A 14 2.58 -8.10 -11.76
C LEU A 14 3.37 -6.78 -11.67
N LEU A 15 4.40 -6.75 -10.82
CA LEU A 15 5.14 -5.53 -10.50
C LEU A 15 6.20 -5.21 -11.57
N GLN A 16 6.41 -3.92 -11.78
CA GLN A 16 7.56 -3.38 -12.49
C GLN A 16 8.83 -3.49 -11.63
N GLU A 17 10.00 -3.51 -12.28
CA GLU A 17 11.28 -3.73 -11.59
C GLU A 17 11.62 -2.67 -10.54
N ASP A 18 11.18 -1.42 -10.74
CA ASP A 18 11.34 -0.36 -9.75
C ASP A 18 10.52 -0.62 -8.48
N LEU A 19 9.27 -1.07 -8.60
CA LEU A 19 8.42 -1.43 -7.46
C LEU A 19 8.95 -2.66 -6.72
N LYS A 20 9.46 -3.65 -7.46
CA LYS A 20 10.16 -4.82 -6.88
C LYS A 20 11.39 -4.37 -6.09
N GLY A 21 12.18 -3.44 -6.64
CA GLY A 21 13.33 -2.85 -5.97
C GLY A 21 12.97 -2.19 -4.65
N LEU A 22 11.90 -1.37 -4.63
CA LEU A 22 11.42 -0.70 -3.42
C LEU A 22 10.97 -1.68 -2.32
N LEU A 23 10.30 -2.78 -2.66
CA LEU A 23 9.94 -3.80 -1.66
C LEU A 23 11.16 -4.49 -1.07
N LYS A 24 12.14 -4.84 -1.92
CA LYS A 24 13.42 -5.43 -1.47
C LYS A 24 14.20 -4.44 -0.60
N GLU A 25 14.19 -3.17 -0.95
CA GLU A 25 14.84 -2.10 -0.20
C GLU A 25 14.27 -2.00 1.22
N SER A 26 12.93 -2.02 1.37
CA SER A 26 12.28 -1.99 2.67
C SER A 26 12.66 -3.20 3.55
N LEU A 27 12.67 -4.42 2.99
CA LEU A 27 13.12 -5.62 3.72
C LEU A 27 14.62 -5.58 4.06
N THR A 28 15.43 -5.02 3.17
CA THR A 28 16.87 -4.84 3.41
C THR A 28 17.11 -3.84 4.55
N LEU A 29 16.37 -2.72 4.56
CA LEU A 29 16.43 -1.74 5.64
C LEU A 29 15.96 -2.35 6.96
N GLU A 30 14.89 -3.14 6.96
CA GLU A 30 14.43 -3.86 8.15
C GLU A 30 15.56 -4.73 8.73
N GLU A 31 16.20 -5.55 7.90
CA GLU A 31 17.28 -6.44 8.33
C GLU A 31 18.51 -5.67 8.83
N LYS A 32 18.94 -4.65 8.10
CA LYS A 32 20.14 -3.87 8.44
C LYS A 32 19.96 -3.12 9.74
N VAL A 33 18.84 -2.40 9.87
CA VAL A 33 18.56 -1.54 11.03
C VAL A 33 18.37 -2.36 12.30
N ALA A 34 17.88 -3.60 12.20
CA ALA A 34 17.81 -4.52 13.34
C ALA A 34 19.18 -4.73 14.01
N GLY A 35 20.25 -4.73 13.22
CA GLY A 35 21.63 -4.92 13.68
C GLY A 35 22.35 -3.66 14.15
N TRP A 36 21.74 -2.47 14.04
CA TRP A 36 22.39 -1.23 14.46
C TRP A 36 22.34 -1.07 15.99
N SER A 37 23.45 -0.62 16.55
CA SER A 37 23.56 -0.22 17.96
C SER A 37 22.69 1.00 18.27
N GLU A 38 22.70 1.95 17.35
CA GLU A 38 21.94 3.19 17.39
C GLU A 38 20.44 2.90 17.26
N LYS A 39 19.64 3.61 18.04
CA LYS A 39 18.18 3.58 17.95
C LYS A 39 17.68 4.94 17.50
N PHE A 40 16.82 4.94 16.48
CA PHE A 40 16.16 6.15 16.02
C PHE A 40 14.89 6.41 16.81
N HIS A 41 14.51 7.68 16.83
CA HIS A 41 13.21 8.11 17.32
C HIS A 41 12.06 7.67 16.41
N ASP A 42 12.31 7.53 15.10
CA ASP A 42 11.31 7.16 14.11
C ASP A 42 11.91 6.21 13.06
N TYR A 43 11.21 5.10 12.81
CA TYR A 43 11.54 4.08 11.83
C TYR A 43 10.67 4.13 10.58
N SER A 44 9.88 5.21 10.38
CA SER A 44 9.08 5.45 9.18
C SER A 44 9.89 5.33 7.87
N PHE A 45 11.19 5.64 7.91
CA PHE A 45 12.11 5.48 6.77
C PHE A 45 12.27 4.03 6.31
N VAL A 46 12.10 3.04 7.20
CA VAL A 46 12.15 1.60 6.85
C VAL A 46 10.92 1.22 6.02
N VAL A 47 9.77 1.81 6.31
CA VAL A 47 8.47 1.54 5.66
C VAL A 47 8.33 2.28 4.33
N PHE A 48 8.96 3.45 4.19
CA PHE A 48 8.76 4.36 3.06
C PHE A 48 8.89 3.71 1.68
N PRO A 49 9.91 2.88 1.39
CA PRO A 49 10.00 2.19 0.10
C PRO A 49 8.82 1.26 -0.16
N ALA A 50 8.42 0.43 0.83
CA ALA A 50 7.28 -0.47 0.70
C ALA A 50 5.95 0.30 0.52
N ALA A 51 5.76 1.39 1.26
CA ALA A 51 4.57 2.25 1.12
C ALA A 51 4.46 2.85 -0.28
N LYS A 52 5.58 3.27 -0.88
CA LYS A 52 5.65 3.76 -2.25
C LYS A 52 5.38 2.65 -3.27
N ALA A 53 5.97 1.47 -3.07
CA ALA A 53 5.71 0.30 -3.91
C ALA A 53 4.21 -0.08 -3.89
N TYR A 54 3.59 0.00 -2.72
CA TYR A 54 2.17 -0.28 -2.53
C TYR A 54 1.25 0.69 -3.28
N GLU A 55 1.53 2.00 -3.28
CA GLU A 55 0.78 2.93 -4.15
C GLU A 55 0.89 2.55 -5.64
N GLY A 56 2.10 2.16 -6.09
CA GLY A 56 2.33 1.68 -7.45
C GLY A 56 1.55 0.40 -7.77
N TYR A 57 1.59 -0.57 -6.85
CA TYR A 57 0.81 -1.82 -6.95
C TYR A 57 -0.68 -1.54 -7.10
N LEU A 58 -1.26 -0.68 -6.25
CA LEU A 58 -2.68 -0.34 -6.32
C LEU A 58 -3.04 0.30 -7.66
N LYS A 59 -2.19 1.18 -8.20
CA LYS A 59 -2.41 1.74 -9.55
C LYS A 59 -2.42 0.65 -10.63
N ILE A 60 -1.47 -0.28 -10.60
CA ILE A 60 -1.40 -1.40 -11.56
C ILE A 60 -2.65 -2.28 -11.43
N LEU A 61 -3.02 -2.63 -10.20
CA LEU A 61 -4.20 -3.42 -9.88
C LEU A 61 -5.46 -2.78 -10.45
N PHE A 62 -5.70 -1.50 -10.17
CA PHE A 62 -6.90 -0.79 -10.62
C PHE A 62 -6.95 -0.63 -12.13
N LEU A 63 -5.80 -0.45 -12.80
CA LEU A 63 -5.74 -0.44 -14.25
C LEU A 63 -6.11 -1.81 -14.82
N LYS A 64 -5.54 -2.90 -14.28
CA LYS A 64 -5.84 -4.27 -14.73
C LYS A 64 -7.31 -4.66 -14.53
N MET A 65 -7.94 -4.15 -13.47
CA MET A 65 -9.36 -4.36 -13.21
C MET A 65 -10.28 -3.45 -14.05
N GLY A 66 -9.73 -2.52 -14.84
CA GLY A 66 -10.50 -1.54 -15.60
C GLY A 66 -11.19 -0.48 -14.74
N PHE A 67 -10.75 -0.31 -13.48
CA PHE A 67 -11.33 0.67 -12.56
C PHE A 67 -10.82 2.08 -12.79
N ILE A 68 -9.63 2.18 -13.42
CA ILE A 68 -9.01 3.41 -13.91
C ILE A 68 -8.51 3.16 -15.34
N ASN A 69 -8.29 4.23 -16.11
CA ASN A 69 -7.75 4.13 -17.47
C ASN A 69 -6.25 4.48 -17.52
N GLU A 70 -5.64 4.41 -18.71
CA GLU A 70 -4.22 4.76 -18.89
C GLU A 70 -3.90 6.23 -18.56
N ASN A 71 -4.82 7.16 -18.85
CA ASN A 71 -4.65 8.57 -18.50
C ASN A 71 -4.59 8.76 -16.97
N ASP A 72 -5.38 8.01 -16.21
CA ASP A 72 -5.30 8.00 -14.74
C ASP A 72 -3.99 7.37 -14.25
N TYR A 73 -3.57 6.28 -14.88
CA TYR A 73 -2.37 5.54 -14.51
C TYR A 73 -1.10 6.40 -14.68
N TYR A 74 -0.89 6.97 -15.87
CA TYR A 74 0.25 7.84 -16.21
C TYR A 74 0.07 9.29 -15.73
N GLY A 75 -1.17 9.70 -15.46
CA GLY A 75 -1.49 11.06 -15.02
C GLY A 75 -1.02 11.38 -13.61
N LYS A 76 -0.80 12.68 -13.37
CA LYS A 76 -0.38 13.23 -12.06
C LYS A 76 -1.57 13.55 -11.14
N HIS A 77 -2.79 13.49 -11.64
CA HIS A 77 -4.00 13.91 -10.92
C HIS A 77 -4.66 12.77 -10.16
N PHE A 78 -4.59 11.53 -10.64
CA PHE A 78 -5.18 10.38 -9.95
C PHE A 78 -4.49 10.16 -8.60
N ARG A 79 -5.28 10.15 -7.52
CA ARG A 79 -4.80 9.94 -6.15
C ARG A 79 -5.45 8.71 -5.57
N ILE A 80 -4.62 7.73 -5.18
CA ILE A 80 -5.06 6.51 -4.49
C ILE A 80 -5.89 6.87 -3.26
N GLY A 81 -5.40 7.80 -2.43
CA GLY A 81 -6.10 8.25 -1.24
C GLY A 81 -7.50 8.80 -1.47
N LYS A 82 -7.77 9.44 -2.63
CA LYS A 82 -9.13 9.85 -3.00
C LYS A 82 -9.91 8.64 -3.48
N ALA A 83 -9.38 7.91 -4.46
CA ALA A 83 -10.10 6.82 -5.11
C ALA A 83 -10.52 5.68 -4.15
N LEU A 84 -9.75 5.42 -3.10
CA LEU A 84 -9.92 4.32 -2.15
C LEU A 84 -10.60 4.74 -0.83
N ASN A 85 -10.99 6.00 -0.67
CA ASN A 85 -11.56 6.49 0.59
C ASN A 85 -13.06 6.10 0.73
N PRO A 86 -13.44 5.30 1.75
CA PRO A 86 -14.83 4.89 1.97
C PRO A 86 -15.76 6.04 2.38
N SER A 87 -15.20 7.15 2.86
CA SER A 87 -15.96 8.29 3.41
C SER A 87 -16.19 9.43 2.40
N LEU A 88 -15.81 9.25 1.13
CA LEU A 88 -16.13 10.24 0.11
C LEU A 88 -17.63 10.30 -0.16
N ASP A 89 -18.15 11.52 -0.30
CA ASP A 89 -19.58 11.74 -0.52
C ASP A 89 -20.04 11.05 -1.81
N THR A 90 -20.81 9.98 -1.60
CA THR A 90 -21.39 9.09 -2.60
C THR A 90 -22.19 9.82 -3.68
N LYS A 91 -22.80 10.98 -3.37
CA LYS A 91 -23.67 11.69 -4.31
C LYS A 91 -22.95 12.29 -5.52
N ILE A 92 -21.62 12.42 -5.48
CA ILE A 92 -20.84 13.11 -6.53
C ILE A 92 -19.87 12.15 -7.28
N THR A 93 -19.55 10.97 -6.74
CA THR A 93 -18.36 10.21 -7.22
C THR A 93 -18.51 8.69 -7.30
N HIS A 94 -19.72 8.13 -7.42
CA HIS A 94 -19.88 6.68 -7.59
C HIS A 94 -19.08 6.09 -8.78
N GLU A 95 -18.92 6.85 -9.87
CA GLU A 95 -18.16 6.41 -11.05
C GLU A 95 -16.63 6.53 -10.88
N GLU A 96 -16.16 7.44 -10.02
CA GLU A 96 -14.73 7.64 -9.73
C GLU A 96 -14.24 6.80 -8.53
N SER A 97 -15.15 6.38 -7.64
CA SER A 97 -14.80 5.65 -6.41
C SER A 97 -14.36 4.22 -6.72
N VAL A 98 -13.05 4.00 -6.73
CA VAL A 98 -12.47 2.66 -6.81
C VAL A 98 -12.89 1.81 -5.61
N TYR A 99 -13.04 2.42 -4.43
CA TYR A 99 -13.58 1.73 -3.26
C TYR A 99 -14.96 1.10 -3.54
N GLN A 100 -15.88 1.84 -4.16
CA GLN A 100 -17.20 1.30 -4.49
C GLN A 100 -17.13 0.23 -5.59
N LYS A 101 -16.26 0.41 -6.59
CA LYS A 101 -16.03 -0.61 -7.63
C LYS A 101 -15.52 -1.92 -7.02
N LEU A 102 -14.58 -1.84 -6.07
CA LEU A 102 -14.08 -2.98 -5.32
C LEU A 102 -15.16 -3.65 -4.48
N LEU A 103 -15.98 -2.88 -3.74
CA LEU A 103 -17.11 -3.41 -2.98
C LEU A 103 -18.05 -4.24 -3.87
N ASN A 104 -18.42 -3.70 -5.02
CA ASN A 104 -19.32 -4.36 -5.96
C ASN A 104 -18.68 -5.60 -6.60
N PHE A 105 -17.41 -5.51 -7.00
CA PHE A 105 -16.69 -6.60 -7.67
C PHE A 105 -16.39 -7.77 -6.71
N CYS A 106 -15.91 -7.45 -5.51
CA CYS A 106 -15.51 -8.44 -4.50
C CYS A 106 -16.69 -8.95 -3.68
N ARG A 107 -17.89 -8.35 -3.82
CA ARG A 107 -19.12 -8.68 -3.08
C ARG A 107 -18.93 -8.66 -1.56
N GLY A 108 -18.17 -7.68 -1.07
CA GLY A 108 -17.84 -7.55 0.34
C GLY A 108 -16.86 -6.42 0.60
N ASN A 109 -16.80 -5.99 1.86
CA ASN A 109 -15.97 -4.88 2.30
C ASN A 109 -14.55 -5.28 2.73
N GLU A 110 -14.31 -6.55 3.02
CA GLU A 110 -13.02 -7.04 3.53
C GLU A 110 -11.81 -6.57 2.69
N ILE A 111 -11.86 -6.77 1.37
CA ILE A 111 -10.77 -6.37 0.46
C ILE A 111 -10.63 -4.85 0.39
N PRO A 112 -11.67 -4.06 0.02
CA PRO A 112 -11.52 -2.61 -0.07
C PRO A 112 -11.15 -1.96 1.27
N ASP A 113 -11.69 -2.43 2.40
CA ASP A 113 -11.31 -1.95 3.74
C ASP A 113 -9.84 -2.25 4.06
N SER A 114 -9.37 -3.46 3.75
CA SER A 114 -7.96 -3.84 3.96
C SER A 114 -7.02 -2.99 3.11
N LEU A 115 -7.37 -2.76 1.84
CA LEU A 115 -6.56 -1.94 0.94
C LEU A 115 -6.49 -0.48 1.40
N TRP A 116 -7.63 0.07 1.79
CA TRP A 116 -7.74 1.43 2.32
C TRP A 116 -6.96 1.58 3.62
N ASN A 117 -7.16 0.66 4.56
CA ASN A 117 -6.49 0.69 5.85
C ASN A 117 -4.97 0.62 5.68
N ALA A 118 -4.45 -0.30 4.86
CA ALA A 118 -3.02 -0.40 4.58
C ALA A 118 -2.45 0.91 4.00
N TRP A 119 -3.15 1.54 3.05
CA TRP A 119 -2.72 2.84 2.51
C TRP A 119 -2.77 3.93 3.59
N LYS A 120 -3.85 3.96 4.38
CA LYS A 120 -4.06 4.98 5.42
C LYS A 120 -2.99 4.90 6.50
N VAL A 121 -2.72 3.73 7.08
CA VAL A 121 -1.83 3.60 8.24
C VAL A 121 -0.36 3.48 7.87
N SER A 122 -0.03 2.88 6.72
CA SER A 122 1.37 2.67 6.32
C SER A 122 1.90 3.73 5.36
N ARG A 123 1.04 4.56 4.76
CA ARG A 123 1.45 5.64 3.84
C ARG A 123 0.91 7.00 4.24
N ASN A 124 -0.40 7.14 4.48
CA ASN A 124 -0.96 8.46 4.72
C ASN A 124 -0.54 9.01 6.09
N LEU A 125 -1.05 8.41 7.17
CA LEU A 125 -0.82 8.89 8.52
C LEU A 125 0.66 8.84 8.92
N LEU A 126 1.37 7.79 8.47
CA LEU A 126 2.78 7.57 8.82
C LEU A 126 3.70 8.74 8.43
N PHE A 127 3.43 9.40 7.29
CA PHE A 127 4.29 10.49 6.79
C PHE A 127 3.68 11.88 6.98
N HIS A 128 2.52 11.98 7.65
CA HIS A 128 1.95 13.26 8.02
C HIS A 128 2.38 13.63 9.44
N TRP A 129 2.78 14.89 9.61
CA TRP A 129 2.98 15.48 10.92
C TRP A 129 1.71 16.20 11.35
N PHE A 130 1.16 15.86 12.50
CA PHE A 130 0.07 16.59 13.12
C PHE A 130 0.55 17.24 14.43
N PRO A 131 0.19 18.50 14.71
CA PRO A 131 0.47 19.12 15.99
C PRO A 131 -0.08 18.25 17.13
N ASN A 132 0.76 17.95 18.12
CA ASN A 132 0.43 17.14 19.31
C ASN A 132 0.19 15.63 19.07
N GLU A 133 0.39 15.12 17.85
CA GLU A 133 0.39 13.67 17.60
C GLU A 133 1.81 13.18 17.33
N LYS A 134 2.25 12.18 18.08
CA LYS A 134 3.49 11.46 17.78
C LYS A 134 3.18 10.37 16.77
N ASN A 135 3.33 10.67 15.48
CA ASN A 135 3.27 9.68 14.40
C ASN A 135 4.60 8.95 14.16
N ALA A 136 5.61 9.21 14.98
CA ALA A 136 6.85 8.45 14.96
C ALA A 136 6.57 7.00 15.38
N ILE A 137 7.15 6.05 14.64
CA ILE A 137 6.97 4.63 14.90
C ILE A 137 8.26 3.99 15.38
N SER A 138 8.13 3.01 16.26
CA SER A 138 9.22 2.11 16.65
C SER A 138 9.61 1.15 15.52
N PHE A 139 10.74 0.47 15.69
CA PHE A 139 11.19 -0.56 14.75
C PHE A 139 10.17 -1.71 14.62
N VAL A 140 9.54 -2.11 15.73
CA VAL A 140 8.53 -3.17 15.73
C VAL A 140 7.30 -2.73 14.93
N GLU A 141 6.82 -1.52 15.16
CA GLU A 141 5.70 -0.96 14.39
C GLU A 141 6.04 -0.82 12.90
N ALA A 142 7.29 -0.49 12.54
CA ALA A 142 7.71 -0.45 11.14
C ALA A 142 7.57 -1.81 10.44
N LYS A 143 7.94 -2.90 11.12
CA LYS A 143 7.74 -4.26 10.63
C LYS A 143 6.26 -4.58 10.43
N GLU A 144 5.44 -4.23 11.41
CA GLU A 144 3.99 -4.42 11.31
C GLU A 144 3.39 -3.64 10.13
N ARG A 145 3.87 -2.43 9.84
CA ARG A 145 3.44 -1.65 8.66
C ARG A 145 3.81 -2.32 7.34
N ILE A 146 5.00 -2.92 7.25
CA ILE A 146 5.43 -3.70 6.08
C ILE A 146 4.54 -4.93 5.93
N ASP A 147 4.29 -5.68 7.00
CA ASP A 147 3.42 -6.85 6.96
C ASP A 147 1.98 -6.50 6.56
N ILE A 148 1.43 -5.39 7.06
CA ILE A 148 0.11 -4.88 6.64
C ILE A 148 0.06 -4.62 5.13
N ILE A 149 1.10 -4.00 4.56
CA ILE A 149 1.21 -3.75 3.12
C ILE A 149 1.21 -5.08 2.35
N LEU A 150 2.10 -6.00 2.70
CA LEU A 150 2.28 -7.26 1.99
C LEU A 150 1.03 -8.15 2.09
N ASN A 151 0.37 -8.17 3.24
CA ASN A 151 -0.88 -8.90 3.45
C ASN A 151 -2.04 -8.30 2.64
N ALA A 152 -2.13 -6.97 2.54
CA ALA A 152 -3.15 -6.33 1.71
C ALA A 152 -2.94 -6.65 0.21
N MET A 153 -1.68 -6.69 -0.25
CA MET A 153 -1.35 -7.11 -1.61
C MET A 153 -1.74 -8.57 -1.86
N ASP A 154 -1.40 -9.47 -0.95
CA ASP A 154 -1.79 -10.89 -1.01
C ASP A 154 -3.31 -11.07 -1.06
N LEU A 155 -4.02 -10.39 -0.18
CA LEU A 155 -5.47 -10.47 -0.07
C LEU A 155 -6.15 -9.98 -1.36
N ALA A 156 -5.75 -8.83 -1.88
CA ALA A 156 -6.33 -8.30 -3.12
C ALA A 156 -6.03 -9.19 -4.32
N PHE A 157 -4.80 -9.69 -4.46
CA PHE A 157 -4.45 -10.55 -5.60
C PHE A 157 -5.26 -11.85 -5.60
N LYS A 158 -5.35 -12.53 -4.44
CA LYS A 158 -6.13 -13.77 -4.28
C LYS A 158 -7.63 -13.53 -4.41
N GLY A 159 -8.13 -12.50 -3.73
CA GLY A 159 -9.56 -12.21 -3.62
C GLY A 159 -10.17 -11.63 -4.90
N CYS A 160 -9.41 -10.83 -5.66
CA CYS A 160 -9.85 -10.31 -6.95
C CYS A 160 -9.66 -11.30 -8.11
N LYS A 161 -9.06 -12.47 -7.88
CA LYS A 161 -8.78 -13.52 -8.88
C LYS A 161 -8.02 -13.00 -10.11
N ILE A 162 -6.98 -12.20 -9.87
CA ILE A 162 -6.13 -11.60 -10.91
C ILE A 162 -4.91 -12.47 -11.17
#